data_AF-A0A850BBY1-F1
#
_entry.id   AF-A0A850BBY1-F1
#
_cell.length_a   1.000
_cell.length_b   1.000
_cell.length_c   1.000
_cell.angle_alpha   90.00
_cell.angle_beta   90.00
_cell.angle_gamma   90.00
#
_symmetry.space_group_name_H-M   'P 1'
#
loop_
_entity.id
_entity.type
_entity.pdbx_description
1 polymer ?
#
loop_
_entity_poly.entity_id
_entity_poly.type
_entity_poly.pdbx_seq_one_letter_code
_entity_poly.pdbx_strand_id
1 'polypeptide(L)'
;MFDSPEELLRRIRLGEDSTVEFKSARFSGKRVQAPTREDLANELAAMANTADAALILGVDDETREIDGIPVERLDDVERYVFEICNDAIRPPVSFRSQRMELPDSSGTQRAILKIDIPRSMFVHEAPGGYFRRQGSSIRKLQPDMLARLFQQRSQARIIRFEEQFVPEALLEDL
;
A
#
# COMPACT_ATOMS: atom_id res chain seq x y z
N MET A 1 4.77 10.49 4.63
CA MET A 1 5.25 10.42 3.23
C MET A 1 4.35 11.38 2.45
N PHE A 2 4.85 12.35 1.69
CA PHE A 2 4.01 13.38 1.03
C PHE A 2 3.09 14.11 2.01
N ASP A 3 3.68 14.86 2.94
CA ASP A 3 2.96 15.40 4.10
C ASP A 3 2.30 16.77 3.82
N SER A 4 2.59 17.38 2.66
CA SER A 4 1.96 18.62 2.20
C SER A 4 1.28 18.48 0.82
N PRO A 5 0.20 19.25 0.55
CA PRO A 5 -0.44 19.32 -0.76
C PRO A 5 0.54 19.68 -1.89
N GLU A 6 1.48 20.60 -1.66
CA GLU A 6 2.44 21.05 -2.67
C GLU A 6 3.43 19.94 -3.03
N GLU A 7 3.85 19.15 -2.04
CA GLU A 7 4.70 17.98 -2.27
C GLU A 7 3.97 16.93 -3.12
N LEU A 8 2.71 16.65 -2.78
CA LEU A 8 1.89 15.70 -3.52
C LEU A 8 1.60 16.17 -4.95
N LEU A 9 1.31 17.45 -5.17
CA LEU A 9 1.14 18.02 -6.53
C LEU A 9 2.41 17.89 -7.37
N ARG A 10 3.58 18.20 -6.78
CA ARG A 10 4.86 17.97 -7.47
C ARG A 10 5.03 16.51 -7.83
N ARG A 11 4.62 15.61 -6.95
CA ARG A 11 4.72 14.17 -7.15
C ARG A 11 3.82 13.67 -8.27
N ILE A 12 2.55 14.07 -8.27
CA ILE A 12 1.56 13.74 -9.33
C ILE A 12 2.11 14.14 -10.70
N ARG A 13 2.67 15.35 -10.82
CA ARG A 13 3.28 15.82 -12.07
C ARG A 13 4.45 14.96 -12.55
N LEU A 14 5.24 14.41 -11.64
CA LEU A 14 6.40 13.56 -11.98
C LEU A 14 6.00 12.13 -12.36
N GLY A 15 4.75 11.74 -12.09
CA GLY A 15 4.25 10.42 -12.40
C GLY A 15 4.56 9.38 -11.32
N GLU A 16 4.09 8.16 -11.60
CA GLU A 16 4.23 6.99 -10.76
C GLU A 16 5.66 6.46 -10.73
N ASP A 17 6.01 5.84 -9.61
CA ASP A 17 7.20 5.01 -9.50
C ASP A 17 7.08 4.00 -8.35
N SER A 18 8.19 3.45 -7.88
CA SER A 18 8.18 2.44 -6.82
C SER A 18 7.54 2.90 -5.50
N THR A 19 7.42 4.21 -5.26
CA THR A 19 6.94 4.78 -4.00
C THR A 19 5.56 5.41 -4.10
N VAL A 20 5.02 5.57 -5.30
CA VAL A 20 3.69 6.17 -5.49
C VAL A 20 2.94 5.53 -6.65
N GLU A 21 1.64 5.31 -6.45
CA GLU A 21 0.68 4.81 -7.44
C GLU A 21 -0.54 5.74 -7.46
N PHE A 22 -1.11 5.97 -8.63
CA PHE A 22 -2.29 6.81 -8.84
C PHE A 22 -3.43 5.96 -9.40
N LYS A 23 -4.64 6.15 -8.89
CA LYS A 23 -5.87 5.55 -9.48
C LYS A 23 -7.04 6.51 -9.37
N SER A 24 -7.83 6.61 -10.43
CA SER A 24 -9.15 7.23 -10.36
C SER A 24 -10.11 6.36 -9.55
N ALA A 25 -10.98 6.98 -8.75
CA ALA A 25 -12.07 6.28 -8.07
C ALA A 25 -13.35 6.43 -8.89
N ARG A 26 -13.73 5.37 -9.63
CA ARG A 26 -14.96 5.37 -10.44
C ARG A 26 -16.05 4.58 -9.73
N PHE A 27 -17.29 5.03 -9.85
CA PHE A 27 -18.43 4.47 -9.14
C PHE A 27 -19.50 3.97 -10.09
N SER A 28 -20.12 2.83 -9.76
CA SER A 28 -21.36 2.36 -10.37
C SER A 28 -22.44 2.32 -9.29
N GLY A 29 -23.31 3.34 -9.30
CA GLY A 29 -24.27 3.58 -8.21
C GLY A 29 -23.55 3.73 -6.86
N LYS A 30 -23.86 2.85 -5.91
CA LYS A 30 -23.28 2.85 -4.55
C LYS A 30 -21.95 2.07 -4.42
N ARG A 31 -21.45 1.44 -5.48
CA ARG A 31 -20.22 0.62 -5.42
C ARG A 31 -19.06 1.29 -6.13
N VAL A 32 -17.85 1.07 -5.63
CA VAL A 32 -16.61 1.39 -6.36
C VAL A 32 -16.46 0.37 -7.49
N GLN A 33 -16.31 0.87 -8.72
CA GLN A 33 -16.12 0.08 -9.94
C GLN A 33 -14.65 -0.02 -10.34
N ALA A 34 -13.91 1.08 -10.19
CA ALA A 34 -12.48 1.13 -10.47
C ALA A 34 -11.75 1.88 -9.33
N PRO A 35 -10.53 1.45 -8.93
CA PRO A 35 -9.81 0.27 -9.43
C PRO A 35 -10.51 -1.05 -9.07
N THR A 36 -10.25 -2.12 -9.84
CA THR A 36 -10.84 -3.44 -9.56
C THR A 36 -10.27 -4.01 -8.25
N ARG A 37 -11.03 -4.89 -7.58
CA ARG A 37 -10.58 -5.47 -6.30
C ARG A 37 -9.28 -6.25 -6.45
N GLU A 38 -9.15 -7.01 -7.53
CA GLU A 38 -7.97 -7.84 -7.78
C GLU A 38 -6.74 -6.99 -8.09
N ASP A 39 -6.86 -6.02 -9.00
CA ASP A 39 -5.74 -5.13 -9.35
C ASP A 39 -5.26 -4.37 -8.12
N LEU A 40 -6.19 -3.81 -7.34
CA LEU A 40 -5.85 -3.08 -6.14
C LEU A 40 -5.21 -3.98 -5.07
N ALA A 41 -5.71 -5.21 -4.90
CA ALA A 41 -5.11 -6.17 -3.98
C ALA A 41 -3.65 -6.50 -4.36
N ASN A 42 -3.39 -6.72 -5.65
CA ASN A 42 -2.06 -7.01 -6.18
C ASN A 42 -1.10 -5.84 -5.94
N GLU A 43 -1.54 -4.60 -6.17
CA GLU A 43 -0.74 -3.40 -5.92
C GLU A 43 -0.42 -3.20 -4.43
N LEU A 44 -1.43 -3.28 -3.57
CA LEU A 44 -1.26 -3.10 -2.12
C LEU A 44 -0.33 -4.14 -1.51
N ALA A 45 -0.44 -5.41 -1.91
CA ALA A 45 0.48 -6.46 -1.49
C ALA A 45 1.90 -6.22 -2.03
N ALA A 46 2.03 -5.78 -3.28
CA ALA A 46 3.33 -5.47 -3.87
C ALA A 46 4.04 -4.32 -3.15
N MET A 47 3.31 -3.26 -2.80
CA MET A 47 3.81 -2.15 -1.98
C MET A 47 4.35 -2.67 -0.65
N ALA A 48 3.50 -3.36 0.13
CA ALA A 48 3.85 -3.88 1.45
C ALA A 48 5.07 -4.81 1.44
N ASN A 49 5.21 -5.63 0.39
CA ASN A 49 6.33 -6.55 0.21
C ASN A 49 7.66 -5.84 -0.12
N THR A 50 7.61 -4.62 -0.66
CA THR A 50 8.78 -3.94 -1.24
C THR A 50 9.36 -2.88 -0.32
N ALA A 51 8.65 -1.78 -0.11
CA ALA A 51 9.11 -0.59 0.59
C ALA A 51 7.90 0.25 1.02
N ASP A 52 8.14 1.31 1.80
CA ASP A 52 7.09 2.30 2.05
C ASP A 52 6.65 2.90 0.71
N ALA A 53 5.33 2.97 0.51
CA ALA A 53 4.73 3.55 -0.69
C ALA A 53 3.37 4.18 -0.35
N ALA A 54 2.88 5.04 -1.24
CA ALA A 54 1.57 5.64 -1.14
C ALA A 54 0.72 5.32 -2.38
N LEU A 55 -0.54 4.98 -2.16
CA LEU A 55 -1.57 4.95 -3.18
C LEU A 55 -2.40 6.23 -3.07
N ILE A 56 -2.58 6.95 -4.17
CA ILE A 56 -3.41 8.15 -4.24
C ILE A 56 -4.64 7.85 -5.08
N LEU A 57 -5.81 7.89 -4.44
CA LEU A 57 -7.11 7.69 -5.06
C LEU A 57 -7.76 9.04 -5.41
N GLY A 58 -8.28 9.13 -6.63
CA GLY A 58 -8.84 10.36 -7.20
C GLY A 58 -7.88 11.09 -8.15
N VAL A 59 -6.87 10.40 -8.67
CA VAL A 59 -5.90 10.91 -9.66
C VAL A 59 -5.78 9.90 -10.80
N ASP A 60 -5.93 10.35 -12.03
CA ASP A 60 -5.81 9.53 -13.24
C ASP A 60 -4.33 9.25 -13.54
N ASP A 61 -3.95 7.99 -13.78
CA ASP A 61 -2.56 7.57 -13.94
C ASP A 61 -1.94 7.97 -15.28
N GLU A 62 -2.74 7.95 -16.35
CA GLU A 62 -2.30 8.32 -17.71
C GLU A 62 -2.16 9.85 -17.86
N THR A 63 -3.21 10.58 -17.48
CA THR A 63 -3.29 12.04 -17.68
C THR A 63 -2.70 12.84 -16.54
N ARG A 64 -2.63 12.26 -15.34
CA ARG A 64 -2.27 12.93 -14.07
C ARG A 64 -3.28 14.00 -13.65
N GLU A 65 -4.50 13.96 -14.21
CA GLU A 65 -5.59 14.83 -13.82
C GLU A 65 -6.14 14.44 -12.44
N ILE A 66 -6.51 15.43 -11.65
CA ILE A 66 -7.10 15.21 -10.33
C ILE A 66 -8.62 15.15 -10.51
N ASP A 67 -9.13 13.96 -10.81
CA ASP A 67 -10.57 13.70 -10.93
C ASP A 67 -11.33 13.99 -9.63
N GLY A 68 -10.67 13.69 -8.50
CA GLY A 68 -11.24 13.74 -7.18
C GLY A 68 -12.20 12.59 -6.85
N ILE A 69 -12.67 12.63 -5.62
CA ILE A 69 -13.67 11.73 -5.06
C ILE A 69 -14.79 12.62 -4.51
N PRO A 70 -16.07 12.37 -4.84
CA PRO A 70 -17.17 13.08 -4.17
C PRO A 70 -17.06 12.92 -2.65
N VAL A 71 -17.17 14.02 -1.91
CA VAL A 71 -16.89 14.06 -0.46
C VAL A 71 -17.77 13.06 0.29
N GLU A 72 -19.04 12.95 -0.10
CA GLU A 72 -20.01 12.01 0.45
C GLU A 72 -19.70 10.53 0.17
N ARG A 73 -18.70 10.24 -0.67
CA ARG A 73 -18.25 8.89 -1.05
C ARG A 73 -16.86 8.54 -0.52
N LEU A 74 -16.17 9.44 0.19
CA LEU A 74 -14.85 9.17 0.76
C LEU A 74 -14.85 7.95 1.68
N ASP A 75 -15.88 7.83 2.53
CA ASP A 75 -16.04 6.69 3.45
C ASP A 75 -16.20 5.36 2.70
N ASP A 76 -16.91 5.38 1.55
CA ASP A 76 -17.10 4.18 0.73
C ASP A 76 -15.79 3.71 0.10
N VAL A 77 -14.95 4.65 -0.37
CA VAL A 77 -13.65 4.33 -0.96
C VAL A 77 -12.67 3.84 0.10
N GLU A 78 -12.63 4.49 1.26
CA GLU A 78 -11.78 4.04 2.38
C GLU A 78 -12.18 2.64 2.85
N ARG A 79 -13.48 2.37 3.01
CA ARG A 79 -14.00 1.04 3.34
C ARG A 79 -13.65 0.01 2.26
N TYR A 80 -13.72 0.39 0.97
CA TYR A 80 -13.34 -0.50 -0.11
C TYR A 80 -11.87 -0.94 -0.03
N VAL A 81 -10.95 0.00 0.24
CA VAL A 81 -9.53 -0.31 0.49
C VAL A 81 -9.38 -1.20 1.72
N PHE A 82 -10.08 -0.89 2.81
CA PHE A 82 -10.06 -1.68 4.04
C PHE A 82 -10.45 -3.15 3.80
N GLU A 83 -11.58 -3.39 3.14
CA GLU A 83 -12.05 -4.74 2.81
C GLU A 83 -11.05 -5.49 1.93
N ILE A 84 -10.40 -4.83 0.97
CA ILE A 84 -9.39 -5.47 0.12
C ILE A 84 -8.17 -5.89 0.94
N CYS A 85 -7.64 -4.96 1.75
CA CYS A 85 -6.51 -5.22 2.63
C CYS A 85 -6.76 -6.37 3.61
N ASN A 86 -7.99 -6.48 4.13
CA ASN A 86 -8.35 -7.48 5.14
C ASN A 86 -8.80 -8.82 4.52
N ASP A 87 -9.56 -8.79 3.44
CA ASP A 87 -10.29 -9.97 2.95
C ASP A 87 -9.62 -10.61 1.74
N ALA A 88 -8.92 -9.84 0.90
CA ALA A 88 -8.31 -10.34 -0.33
C ALA A 88 -6.80 -10.65 -0.21
N ILE A 89 -6.11 -10.07 0.79
CA ILE A 89 -4.66 -10.22 0.96
C ILE A 89 -4.35 -11.07 2.21
N ARG A 90 -3.35 -11.95 2.11
CA ARG A 90 -2.95 -12.87 3.21
C ARG A 90 -1.44 -12.81 3.48
N PRO A 91 -1.00 -12.55 4.72
CA PRO A 91 -1.79 -11.98 5.83
C PRO A 91 -2.34 -10.58 5.46
N PRO A 92 -3.29 -10.02 6.23
CA PRO A 92 -3.83 -8.69 5.97
C PRO A 92 -2.76 -7.60 5.91
N VAL A 93 -2.96 -6.60 5.05
CA VAL A 93 -2.07 -5.43 4.92
C VAL A 93 -2.57 -4.29 5.82
N SER A 94 -1.68 -3.75 6.66
CA SER A 94 -1.95 -2.53 7.41
C SER A 94 -1.71 -1.30 6.55
N PHE A 95 -2.51 -0.26 6.73
CA PHE A 95 -2.38 1.02 6.02
C PHE A 95 -2.75 2.20 6.92
N ARG A 96 -2.38 3.41 6.51
CA ARG A 96 -2.88 4.67 7.09
C ARG A 96 -3.58 5.48 6.02
N SER A 97 -4.77 5.99 6.31
CA SER A 97 -5.54 6.82 5.40
C SER A 97 -5.41 8.31 5.77
N GLN A 98 -5.38 9.17 4.76
CA GLN A 98 -5.43 10.61 4.89
C GLN A 98 -6.32 11.20 3.80
N ARG A 99 -7.29 12.02 4.20
CA ARG A 99 -8.13 12.79 3.27
C ARG A 99 -7.45 14.13 3.03
N MET A 100 -7.33 14.52 1.77
CA MET A 100 -6.71 15.79 1.39
C MET A 100 -7.52 16.46 0.29
N GLU A 101 -7.34 17.76 0.11
CA GLU A 101 -7.85 18.48 -1.06
C GLU A 101 -6.68 18.92 -1.93
N LEU A 102 -6.83 18.77 -3.24
CA LEU A 102 -5.88 19.25 -4.23
C LEU A 102 -6.63 20.00 -5.34
N PRO A 103 -6.05 21.09 -5.89
CA PRO A 103 -6.64 21.77 -7.04
C PRO A 103 -6.47 20.93 -8.32
N ASP A 104 -7.56 20.75 -9.07
CA ASP A 104 -7.52 20.21 -10.44
C ASP A 104 -6.94 21.22 -11.45
N SER A 105 -6.89 20.85 -12.74
CA SER A 105 -6.35 21.72 -13.80
C SER A 105 -7.11 23.06 -13.95
N SER A 106 -8.35 23.13 -13.48
CA SER A 106 -9.17 24.36 -13.45
C SER A 106 -9.00 25.19 -12.17
N GLY A 107 -8.24 24.68 -11.19
CA GLY A 107 -8.08 25.28 -9.87
C GLY A 107 -9.20 24.92 -8.89
N THR A 108 -10.13 24.03 -9.26
CA THR A 108 -11.20 23.58 -8.37
C THR A 108 -10.65 22.60 -7.36
N GLN A 109 -10.93 22.79 -6.07
CA GLN A 109 -10.50 21.86 -5.02
C GLN A 109 -11.25 20.53 -5.13
N ARG A 110 -10.50 19.44 -5.22
CA ARG A 110 -11.00 18.08 -5.32
C ARG A 110 -10.51 17.29 -4.11
N ALA A 111 -11.43 16.60 -3.45
CA ALA A 111 -11.06 15.68 -2.38
C ALA A 111 -10.37 14.45 -2.98
N ILE A 112 -9.27 14.02 -2.38
CA ILE A 112 -8.54 12.79 -2.71
C ILE A 112 -8.34 11.96 -1.44
N LEU A 113 -8.07 10.67 -1.62
CA LEU A 113 -7.73 9.77 -0.52
C LEU A 113 -6.33 9.22 -0.73
N LYS A 114 -5.43 9.56 0.18
CA LYS A 114 -4.07 9.04 0.23
C LYS A 114 -4.01 7.89 1.21
N ILE A 115 -3.44 6.79 0.77
CA ILE A 115 -3.25 5.55 1.52
C ILE A 115 -1.76 5.26 1.63
N ASP A 116 -1.19 5.44 2.81
CA ASP A 116 0.21 5.08 3.08
C ASP A 116 0.29 3.59 3.44
N ILE A 117 1.07 2.84 2.66
CA ILE A 117 1.39 1.43 2.87
C ILE A 117 2.83 1.32 3.38
N PRO A 118 3.04 1.06 4.68
CA PRO A 118 4.38 0.83 5.20
C PRO A 118 4.95 -0.49 4.69
N ARG A 119 6.27 -0.59 4.61
CA ARG A 119 6.97 -1.85 4.37
C ARG A 119 6.62 -2.83 5.50
N SER A 120 5.87 -3.87 5.17
CA SER A 120 5.40 -4.82 6.17
C SER A 120 6.50 -5.75 6.66
N MET A 121 6.43 -6.20 7.90
CA MET A 121 7.31 -7.25 8.44
C MET A 121 6.93 -8.65 7.94
N PHE A 122 5.73 -8.82 7.36
CA PHE A 122 5.26 -10.06 6.76
C PHE A 122 5.42 -10.04 5.24
N VAL A 123 5.29 -11.23 4.64
CA VAL A 123 5.19 -11.37 3.17
C VAL A 123 3.72 -11.61 2.83
N HIS A 124 3.18 -10.77 1.96
CA HIS A 124 1.77 -10.72 1.60
C HIS A 124 1.51 -11.36 0.23
N GLU A 125 0.49 -12.19 0.18
CA GLU A 125 -0.06 -12.82 -1.01
C GLU A 125 -1.39 -12.15 -1.37
N ALA A 126 -1.50 -11.64 -2.60
CA ALA A 126 -2.75 -11.16 -3.19
C ALA A 126 -3.37 -12.27 -4.07
N PRO A 127 -4.59 -12.09 -4.61
CA PRO A 127 -5.21 -13.10 -5.48
C PRO A 127 -4.36 -13.53 -6.68
N GLY A 128 -3.57 -12.61 -7.27
CA GLY A 128 -2.63 -12.93 -8.35
C GLY A 128 -1.33 -13.63 -7.90
N GLY A 129 -1.12 -13.76 -6.59
CA GLY A 129 0.05 -14.35 -5.93
C GLY A 129 0.95 -13.32 -5.22
N TYR A 130 2.23 -13.65 -5.12
CA TYR A 130 3.23 -12.80 -4.46
C TYR A 130 3.85 -11.81 -5.45
N PHE A 131 3.71 -10.52 -5.16
CA PHE A 131 4.25 -9.45 -6.00
C PHE A 131 5.22 -8.56 -5.24
N ARG A 132 6.09 -7.88 -5.99
CA ARG A 132 6.90 -6.74 -5.54
C ARG A 132 6.84 -5.62 -6.57
N ARG A 133 7.07 -4.38 -6.15
CA ARG A 133 7.23 -3.24 -7.07
C ARG A 133 8.62 -3.25 -7.70
N GLN A 134 8.68 -2.85 -8.97
CA GLN A 134 9.89 -2.59 -9.72
C GLN A 134 9.62 -1.40 -10.65
N GLY A 135 10.07 -0.20 -10.24
CA GLY A 135 9.62 1.03 -10.87
C GLY A 135 8.13 1.27 -10.60
N SER A 136 7.40 1.78 -11.57
CA SER A 136 5.94 1.97 -11.52
C SER A 136 5.11 0.70 -11.74
N SER A 137 5.74 -0.47 -11.89
CA SER A 137 5.03 -1.72 -12.19
C SER A 137 5.27 -2.78 -11.13
N ILE A 138 4.34 -3.71 -11.01
CA ILE A 138 4.51 -4.90 -10.19
C ILE A 138 5.10 -6.07 -10.98
N ARG A 139 5.89 -6.90 -10.29
CA ARG A 139 6.44 -8.17 -10.81
C ARG A 139 6.16 -9.29 -9.83
N LYS A 140 5.68 -10.41 -10.38
CA LYS A 140 5.47 -11.64 -9.62
C LYS A 140 6.83 -12.17 -9.13
N LEU A 141 6.90 -12.51 -7.85
CA LEU A 141 8.09 -13.07 -7.23
C LEU A 141 8.28 -14.52 -7.69
N GLN A 142 9.47 -14.80 -8.23
CA GLN A 142 9.88 -16.18 -8.53
C GLN A 142 10.18 -16.94 -7.23
N PRO A 143 10.08 -18.28 -7.22
CA PRO A 143 10.21 -19.09 -6.01
C PRO A 143 11.46 -18.77 -5.17
N ASP A 144 12.64 -18.65 -5.81
CA ASP A 144 13.88 -18.37 -5.10
C ASP A 144 13.91 -16.98 -4.45
N MET A 145 13.34 -15.98 -5.14
CA MET A 145 13.23 -14.62 -4.62
C MET A 145 12.23 -14.55 -3.47
N LEU A 146 11.12 -15.27 -3.60
CA LEU A 146 10.10 -15.38 -2.57
C LEU A 146 10.65 -16.05 -1.31
N ALA A 147 11.36 -17.17 -1.46
CA ALA A 147 12.04 -17.85 -0.35
C ALA A 147 13.02 -16.91 0.37
N ARG A 148 13.80 -16.13 -0.38
CA ARG A 148 14.73 -15.14 0.18
C ARG A 148 14.01 -14.01 0.90
N LEU A 149 12.89 -13.54 0.37
CA LEU A 149 12.06 -12.54 1.04
C LEU A 149 11.49 -13.09 2.36
N PHE A 150 10.96 -14.31 2.36
CA PHE A 150 10.52 -14.99 3.58
C PHE A 150 11.63 -15.10 4.62
N GLN A 151 12.86 -15.45 4.22
CA GLN A 151 14.00 -15.50 5.14
C GLN A 151 14.32 -14.12 5.75
N GLN A 152 14.35 -13.06 4.94
CA GLN A 152 14.56 -11.69 5.43
C GLN A 152 13.47 -11.24 6.41
N ARG A 153 12.21 -11.61 6.15
CA ARG A 153 11.08 -11.31 7.02
C ARG A 153 11.02 -12.22 8.25
N SER A 154 11.54 -13.44 8.19
CA SER A 154 11.61 -14.36 9.32
C SER A 154 12.57 -13.89 10.40
N GLN A 155 13.61 -13.11 10.06
CA GLN A 155 14.51 -12.48 11.04
C GLN A 155 13.82 -11.38 11.86
N ALA A 156 12.63 -10.93 11.46
CA ALA A 156 11.79 -10.03 12.25
C ALA A 156 11.10 -10.73 13.44
N ARG A 157 11.26 -12.05 13.60
CA ARG A 157 10.98 -12.77 14.86
C ARG A 157 12.31 -12.80 15.63
N ILE A 158 12.53 -11.85 16.54
CA ILE A 158 12.28 -12.08 17.97
C ILE A 158 12.76 -13.50 18.33
N ILE A 159 14.03 -13.62 18.73
CA ILE A 159 14.36 -14.66 19.70
C ILE A 159 13.38 -14.43 20.85
N ARG A 160 12.50 -15.40 21.15
CA ARG A 160 11.60 -15.27 22.31
C ARG A 160 12.48 -15.05 23.54
N PHE A 161 12.03 -14.31 24.54
CA PHE A 161 12.80 -14.14 25.79
C PHE A 161 13.28 -15.49 26.36
N GLU A 162 12.45 -16.53 26.23
CA GLU A 162 12.75 -17.91 26.66
C GLU A 162 13.76 -18.66 25.78
N GLU A 163 14.00 -18.20 24.54
CA GLU A 163 14.95 -18.80 23.59
C GLU A 163 16.25 -17.97 23.49
N GLN A 164 16.36 -16.92 24.29
CA GLN A 164 17.52 -16.03 24.29
C GLN A 164 18.64 -16.66 25.09
N PHE A 165 19.82 -16.82 24.46
CA PHE A 165 21.03 -17.21 25.18
C PHE A 165 21.29 -16.19 26.29
N VAL A 166 21.30 -16.64 27.54
CA VAL A 166 21.70 -15.83 28.70
C VAL A 166 23.22 -15.97 28.83
N PRO A 167 24.00 -14.93 28.48
CA PRO A 167 25.44 -14.97 28.70
C PRO A 167 25.69 -15.07 30.20
N GLU A 168 26.70 -15.86 30.59
CA GLU A 168 27.12 -16.03 32.00
C GLU A 168 26.18 -16.86 32.89
N ALA A 169 25.14 -17.50 32.34
CA ALA A 169 24.41 -18.52 33.10
C ALA A 169 25.31 -19.75 33.33
N LEU A 170 25.56 -20.08 34.60
CA LEU A 170 26.36 -21.23 34.99
C LEU A 170 25.45 -22.36 35.51
N LEU A 171 25.98 -23.59 35.55
CA LEU A 171 25.24 -24.76 36.06
C LEU A 171 24.82 -24.59 37.53
N GLU A 172 25.52 -23.72 38.26
CA GLU A 172 25.30 -23.39 39.68
C GLU A 172 24.10 -22.45 39.93
N ASP A 173 23.50 -21.87 38.89
CA ASP A 173 22.32 -20.99 38.97
C ASP A 173 20.96 -21.72 38.82
N LEU A 174 20.98 -23.05 38.67
CA LEU A 174 19.79 -23.91 38.46
C LEU A 174 19.12 -24.38 39.76
#